data_AF-A0A1G2GW63-F1
#
_entry.id   AF-A0A1G2GW63-F1
#
_cell.length_a   1.000
_cell.length_b   1.000
_cell.length_c   1.000
_cell.angle_alpha   90.00
_cell.angle_beta   90.00
_cell.angle_gamma   90.00
#
_symmetry.space_group_name_H-M   'P 1'
#
loop_
_entity.id
_entity.type
_entity.pdbx_description
1 polymer ?
#
loop_
_entity_poly.entity_id
_entity_poly.type
_entity_poly.pdbx_seq_one_letter_code
_entity_poly.pdbx_strand_id
1 'polypeptide(L)'
;ETEKTESPSKRLHAIYQQLTSLITTNAPGMLAIEQLFFAKNTKTALRVAETRGILLLLSEEHRIPMREFTPLQVKVATCGYGKADKKQVQNMIMRIFKLASPPQPDDAADALAIALTAAYTNDWNRMGTTTLDL
;
A
#
# COMPACT_ATOMS: atom_id res chain seq x y z
N GLU A 1 11.65 -9.81 -2.90
CA GLU A 1 12.65 -9.28 -1.95
C GLU A 1 13.97 -9.03 -2.68
N THR A 2 14.77 -8.04 -2.28
CA THR A 2 16.11 -7.77 -2.87
C THR A 2 17.22 -8.19 -1.89
N GLU A 3 18.29 -8.82 -2.37
CA GLU A 3 19.43 -9.23 -1.53
C GLU A 3 20.11 -8.03 -0.85
N LYS A 4 20.58 -8.24 0.41
CA LYS A 4 21.13 -7.18 1.27
C LYS A 4 22.52 -6.65 0.82
N THR A 5 23.15 -7.24 -0.19
CA THR A 5 24.52 -6.94 -0.67
C THR A 5 24.57 -6.01 -1.88
N GLU A 6 23.43 -5.67 -2.48
CA GLU A 6 23.39 -4.79 -3.65
C GLU A 6 23.46 -3.30 -3.30
N SER A 7 24.05 -2.50 -4.19
CA SER A 7 24.09 -1.04 -4.03
C SER A 7 22.66 -0.45 -3.99
N PRO A 8 22.44 0.66 -3.28
CA PRO A 8 21.12 1.31 -3.23
C PRO A 8 20.49 1.55 -4.61
N SER A 9 21.30 1.99 -5.58
CA SER A 9 20.86 2.22 -6.96
C SER A 9 20.37 0.96 -7.66
N LYS A 10 21.04 -0.19 -7.49
CA LYS A 10 20.59 -1.47 -8.07
C LYS A 10 19.26 -1.91 -7.49
N ARG A 11 19.10 -1.76 -6.18
CA ARG A 11 17.85 -2.10 -5.48
C ARG A 11 16.68 -1.22 -5.93
N LEU A 12 16.90 0.09 -6.05
CA LEU A 12 15.88 1.02 -6.56
C LEU A 12 15.53 0.72 -8.02
N HIS A 13 16.51 0.38 -8.86
CA HIS A 13 16.25 -0.03 -10.23
C HIS A 13 15.42 -1.33 -10.30
N ALA A 14 15.75 -2.33 -9.49
CA ALA A 14 14.99 -3.57 -9.41
C ALA A 14 13.54 -3.34 -8.91
N ILE A 15 13.34 -2.42 -7.96
CA ILE A 15 12.02 -2.00 -7.50
C ILE A 15 11.23 -1.33 -8.64
N TYR A 16 11.85 -0.37 -9.34
CA TYR A 16 11.26 0.29 -10.50
C TYR A 16 10.80 -0.73 -11.54
N GLN A 17 11.67 -1.64 -11.98
CA GLN A 17 11.33 -2.65 -12.98
C GLN A 17 10.17 -3.56 -12.55
N GLN A 18 10.16 -4.00 -11.29
CA GLN A 18 9.07 -4.81 -10.75
C GLN A 18 7.73 -4.05 -10.72
N LEU A 19 7.74 -2.80 -10.26
CA LEU A 19 6.54 -1.96 -10.20
C LEU A 19 6.01 -1.63 -11.61
N THR A 20 6.87 -1.26 -12.55
CA THR A 20 6.49 -1.03 -13.95
C THR A 20 5.85 -2.28 -14.56
N SER A 21 6.43 -3.47 -14.31
CA SER A 21 5.87 -4.74 -14.78
C SER A 21 4.48 -5.00 -14.18
N LEU A 22 4.31 -4.81 -12.87
CA LEU A 22 3.02 -4.98 -12.19
C LEU A 22 1.95 -4.02 -12.71
N ILE A 23 2.30 -2.75 -12.88
CA ILE A 23 1.40 -1.71 -13.39
C ILE A 23 0.98 -2.03 -14.83
N THR A 24 1.94 -2.38 -15.68
CA THR A 24 1.68 -2.68 -17.09
C THR A 24 0.84 -3.94 -17.25
N THR A 25 1.09 -4.97 -16.43
CA THR A 25 0.39 -6.25 -16.50
C THR A 25 -1.05 -6.16 -15.97
N ASN A 26 -1.25 -5.43 -14.87
CA ASN A 26 -2.55 -5.41 -14.17
C ASN A 26 -3.40 -4.18 -14.48
N ALA A 27 -2.82 -3.12 -15.05
CA ALA A 27 -3.47 -1.84 -15.34
C ALA A 27 -4.37 -1.33 -14.19
N PRO A 28 -3.81 -1.13 -12.98
CA PRO A 28 -4.61 -0.78 -11.82
C PRO A 28 -5.24 0.61 -11.99
N GLY A 29 -6.49 0.75 -11.55
CA GLY A 29 -7.19 2.05 -11.58
C GLY A 29 -6.70 3.05 -10.53
N MET A 30 -5.90 2.62 -9.55
CA MET A 30 -5.35 3.47 -8.49
C MET A 30 -4.12 2.82 -7.84
N LEU A 31 -3.15 3.63 -7.44
CA LEU A 31 -2.06 3.25 -6.53
C LEU A 31 -2.39 3.69 -5.11
N ALA A 32 -2.09 2.84 -4.14
CA ALA A 32 -2.41 3.09 -2.74
C ALA A 32 -1.20 2.80 -1.86
N ILE A 33 -0.89 3.69 -0.93
CA ILE A 33 0.20 3.52 0.03
C ILE A 33 -0.23 3.90 1.44
N GLU A 34 0.47 3.37 2.44
CA GLU A 34 0.32 3.82 3.82
C GLU A 34 1.01 5.18 4.00
N GLN A 35 0.34 6.08 4.70
CA GLN A 35 0.86 7.37 5.13
C GLN A 35 1.85 7.18 6.28
N LEU A 36 3.07 7.68 6.10
CA LEU A 36 4.12 7.58 7.11
C LEU A 36 3.98 8.69 8.15
N PHE A 37 3.85 8.32 9.43
CA PHE A 37 3.93 9.25 10.54
C PHE A 37 5.31 9.13 11.20
N PHE A 38 6.13 10.20 11.11
CA PHE A 38 7.37 10.42 11.86
C PHE A 38 8.30 9.21 11.99
N ALA A 39 9.20 9.05 11.02
CA ALA A 39 10.23 8.03 11.11
C ALA A 39 11.27 8.39 12.19
N LYS A 40 11.28 7.63 13.30
CA LYS A 40 12.34 7.73 14.33
C LYS A 40 13.74 7.45 13.77
N ASN A 41 13.82 6.71 12.67
CA ASN A 41 15.07 6.35 12.01
C ASN A 41 15.17 6.99 10.63
N THR A 42 16.06 7.98 10.50
CA THR A 42 16.28 8.77 9.28
C THR A 42 16.76 7.92 8.10
N LYS A 43 17.57 6.89 8.32
CA LYS A 43 18.07 6.01 7.25
C LYS A 43 16.95 5.17 6.63
N THR A 44 16.05 4.66 7.46
CA THR A 44 14.86 3.93 6.98
C THR A 44 13.92 4.90 6.28
N ALA A 45 13.70 6.09 6.86
CA ALA A 45 12.86 7.13 6.27
C ALA A 45 13.31 7.48 4.84
N LEU A 46 14.62 7.70 4.66
CA LEU A 46 15.18 8.09 3.37
C LEU A 46 14.98 7.01 2.30
N ARG A 47 15.20 5.73 2.65
CA ARG A 47 14.97 4.61 1.72
C ARG A 47 13.51 4.47 1.30
N VAL A 48 12.58 4.68 2.23
CA VAL A 48 11.16 4.66 1.92
C VAL A 48 10.79 5.87 1.05
N ALA A 49 11.36 7.04 1.31
CA ALA A 49 11.17 8.24 0.50
C ALA A 49 11.68 8.06 -0.94
N GLU A 50 12.86 7.44 -1.13
CA GLU A 50 13.39 7.10 -2.46
C GLU A 50 12.43 6.20 -3.24
N THR A 51 11.87 5.17 -2.59
CA THR A 51 10.89 4.26 -3.21
C THR A 51 9.56 4.96 -3.51
N ARG A 52 9.11 5.87 -2.63
CA ARG A 52 7.93 6.70 -2.87
C ARG A 52 8.12 7.62 -4.08
N GLY A 53 9.32 8.16 -4.29
CA GLY A 53 9.64 8.95 -5.48
C GLY A 53 9.45 8.15 -6.78
N ILE A 54 9.83 6.87 -6.78
CA ILE A 54 9.59 5.96 -7.92
C ILE A 54 8.08 5.76 -8.15
N LEU A 55 7.30 5.55 -7.10
CA LEU A 55 5.84 5.37 -7.22
C LEU A 55 5.13 6.62 -7.76
N LEU A 56 5.54 7.81 -7.32
CA LEU A 56 5.02 9.08 -7.83
C LEU A 56 5.33 9.27 -9.32
N LEU A 57 6.55 8.93 -9.74
CA LEU A 57 6.93 8.98 -11.15
C LEU A 57 6.09 8.02 -11.99
N LEU A 58 5.97 6.76 -11.56
CA LEU A 58 5.17 5.74 -12.25
C LEU A 58 3.68 6.09 -12.29
N SER A 59 3.15 6.69 -11.23
CA SER A 59 1.78 7.20 -11.16
C SER A 59 1.52 8.19 -12.30
N GLU A 60 2.41 9.16 -12.50
CA GLU A 60 2.28 10.15 -13.57
C GLU A 60 2.49 9.54 -14.97
N GLU A 61 3.55 8.74 -15.15
CA GLU A 61 3.87 8.09 -16.43
C GLU A 61 2.71 7.24 -16.97
N HIS A 62 2.02 6.54 -16.08
CA HIS A 62 0.89 5.67 -16.42
C HIS A 62 -0.49 6.33 -16.24
N ARG A 63 -0.54 7.60 -15.79
CA ARG A 63 -1.78 8.36 -15.50
C ARG A 63 -2.71 7.65 -14.49
N ILE A 64 -2.12 7.06 -13.46
CA ILE A 64 -2.85 6.33 -12.42
C ILE A 64 -2.89 7.19 -11.17
N PRO A 65 -4.08 7.52 -10.62
CA PRO A 65 -4.15 8.31 -9.40
C PRO A 65 -3.49 7.56 -8.23
N MET A 66 -2.80 8.30 -7.37
CA MET A 66 -2.17 7.76 -6.16
C MET A 66 -2.81 8.35 -4.91
N ARG A 67 -3.09 7.51 -3.92
CA ARG A 67 -3.64 7.93 -2.62
C ARG A 67 -2.85 7.36 -1.44
N GLU A 68 -2.82 8.13 -0.36
CA GLU A 68 -2.23 7.73 0.91
C GLU A 68 -3.32 7.49 1.95
N PHE A 69 -3.13 6.50 2.82
CA PHE A 69 -4.07 6.16 3.88
C PHE A 69 -3.36 6.09 5.23
N THR A 70 -3.96 6.67 6.26
CA THR A 70 -3.46 6.56 7.63
C THR A 70 -3.62 5.14 8.17
N PRO A 71 -2.79 4.71 9.14
CA PRO A 71 -2.99 3.42 9.82
C PRO A 71 -4.39 3.30 10.44
N LEU A 72 -4.98 4.43 10.88
CA LEU A 72 -6.32 4.47 11.41
C LEU A 72 -7.37 4.13 10.33
N GLN A 73 -7.28 4.77 9.16
CA GLN A 73 -8.17 4.50 8.03
C GLN A 73 -8.10 3.04 7.59
N VAL A 74 -6.89 2.47 7.51
CA VAL A 74 -6.69 1.06 7.15
C VAL A 74 -7.37 0.13 8.14
N LYS A 75 -7.22 0.39 9.45
CA LYS A 75 -7.85 -0.40 10.51
C LYS A 75 -9.37 -0.28 10.51
N VAL A 76 -9.90 0.92 10.31
CA VAL A 76 -11.35 1.14 10.21
C VAL A 76 -11.92 0.42 8.98
N ALA A 77 -11.28 0.53 7.82
CA ALA A 77 -11.73 -0.14 6.60
C ALA A 77 -11.66 -1.67 6.71
N THR A 78 -10.67 -2.22 7.40
CA THR A 78 -10.47 -3.68 7.50
C THR A 78 -11.28 -4.33 8.62
N CYS A 79 -11.34 -3.68 9.80
CA CYS A 79 -11.88 -4.26 11.03
C CYS A 79 -13.14 -3.55 11.54
N GLY A 80 -13.53 -2.41 10.97
CA GLY A 80 -14.66 -1.58 11.41
C GLY A 80 -14.35 -0.62 12.55
N TYR A 81 -13.13 -0.63 13.11
CA TYR A 81 -12.72 0.28 14.19
C TYR A 81 -11.20 0.52 14.21
N GLY A 82 -10.80 1.70 14.70
CA GLY A 82 -9.42 2.18 14.59
C GLY A 82 -8.39 1.61 15.58
N LYS A 83 -8.84 0.95 16.65
CA LYS A 83 -7.96 0.38 17.70
C LYS A 83 -7.53 -1.06 17.44
N ALA A 84 -7.82 -1.60 16.26
CA ALA A 84 -7.46 -2.98 15.93
C ALA A 84 -5.95 -3.20 15.98
N ASP A 85 -5.54 -4.37 16.49
CA ASP A 85 -4.14 -4.81 16.47
C ASP A 85 -3.76 -5.48 15.13
N LYS A 86 -2.46 -5.72 14.91
CA LYS A 86 -1.95 -6.30 13.65
C LYS A 86 -2.52 -7.69 13.37
N LYS A 87 -2.73 -8.51 14.40
CA LYS A 87 -3.28 -9.87 14.27
C LYS A 87 -4.76 -9.83 13.89
N GLN A 88 -5.52 -8.88 14.43
CA GLN A 88 -6.91 -8.65 14.07
C GLN A 88 -7.03 -8.23 12.60
N VAL A 89 -6.21 -7.29 12.13
CA VAL A 89 -6.15 -6.89 10.72
C VAL A 89 -5.83 -8.11 9.83
N GLN A 90 -4.78 -8.86 10.14
CA GLN A 90 -4.39 -10.04 9.37
C GLN A 90 -5.49 -11.11 9.32
N ASN A 91 -6.15 -11.41 10.44
CA ASN A 91 -7.27 -12.33 10.49
C ASN A 91 -8.45 -11.87 9.61
N MET A 92 -8.74 -10.57 9.61
CA MET A 92 -9.79 -10.01 8.77
C MET A 92 -9.43 -10.08 7.30
N ILE A 93 -8.18 -9.80 6.93
CA ILE A 93 -7.70 -9.97 5.55
C ILE A 93 -7.86 -11.41 5.08
N MET A 94 -7.46 -12.39 5.88
CA MET A 94 -7.67 -13.80 5.51
C MET A 94 -9.14 -14.13 5.30
N ARG A 95 -10.04 -13.62 6.15
CA ARG A 95 -11.49 -13.86 6.00
C ARG A 95 -12.07 -13.20 4.75
N ILE A 96 -11.72 -11.93 4.50
CA ILE A 96 -12.22 -11.15 3.36
C ILE A 96 -11.78 -11.78 2.03
N PHE A 97 -10.49 -12.13 1.94
CA PHE A 97 -9.92 -12.73 0.73
C PHE A 97 -9.99 -14.26 0.69
N LYS A 98 -10.66 -14.89 1.67
CA LYS A 98 -10.84 -16.35 1.79
C LYS A 98 -9.51 -17.13 1.72
N LEU A 99 -8.47 -16.61 2.37
CA LEU A 99 -7.14 -17.22 2.43
C LEU A 99 -7.11 -18.33 3.49
N ALA A 100 -6.55 -19.48 3.14
CA ALA A 100 -6.41 -20.62 4.05
C ALA A 100 -5.32 -20.41 5.11
N SER A 101 -4.33 -19.57 4.80
CA SER A 101 -3.21 -19.22 5.67
C SER A 101 -2.85 -17.74 5.51
N PRO A 102 -2.09 -17.18 6.47
CA PRO A 102 -1.62 -15.81 6.35
C PRO A 102 -0.80 -15.60 5.07
N PRO A 103 -1.04 -14.51 4.32
CA PRO A 103 -0.28 -14.23 3.12
C PRO A 103 1.19 -13.99 3.48
N GLN A 104 2.07 -14.41 2.59
CA GLN A 104 3.52 -14.27 2.72
C GLN A 104 4.06 -13.41 1.56
N PRO A 105 5.10 -12.59 1.78
CA PRO A 105 5.82 -12.35 3.05
C PRO A 105 4.97 -11.58 4.07
N ASP A 106 5.49 -11.37 5.29
CA ASP A 106 4.76 -10.76 6.42
C ASP A 106 4.05 -9.43 6.10
N ASP A 107 4.57 -8.65 5.16
CA ASP A 107 4.00 -7.36 4.74
C ASP A 107 2.88 -7.50 3.68
N ALA A 108 2.64 -8.70 3.15
CA ALA A 108 1.60 -8.94 2.14
C ALA A 108 0.19 -8.72 2.70
N ALA A 109 -0.05 -9.03 3.97
CA ALA A 109 -1.32 -8.74 4.63
C ALA A 109 -1.55 -7.22 4.74
N ASP A 110 -0.50 -6.47 5.04
CA ASP A 110 -0.55 -5.01 5.17
C ASP A 110 -0.82 -4.37 3.78
N ALA A 111 -0.17 -4.87 2.72
CA ALA A 111 -0.43 -4.45 1.34
C ALA A 111 -1.88 -4.73 0.90
N LEU A 112 -2.43 -5.92 1.23
CA LEU A 112 -3.83 -6.25 0.95
C LEU A 112 -4.80 -5.34 1.72
N ALA A 113 -4.48 -4.99 2.96
CA ALA A 113 -5.30 -4.08 3.77
C ALA A 113 -5.34 -2.66 3.18
N ILE A 114 -4.20 -2.15 2.70
CA ILE A 114 -4.12 -0.86 2.00
C ILE A 114 -4.92 -0.91 0.69
N ALA A 115 -4.77 -1.97 -0.10
CA ALA A 115 -5.50 -2.16 -1.34
C ALA A 115 -7.03 -2.25 -1.12
N LEU A 116 -7.47 -2.94 -0.06
CA LEU A 116 -8.87 -3.02 0.34
C LEU A 116 -9.42 -1.64 0.72
N THR A 117 -8.67 -0.89 1.53
CA THR A 117 -9.03 0.47 1.96
C THR A 117 -9.21 1.39 0.76
N ALA A 118 -8.27 1.31 -0.19
CA ALA A 118 -8.32 1.98 -1.46
C ALA A 118 -9.56 1.61 -2.28
N ALA A 119 -9.86 0.32 -2.43
CA ALA A 119 -11.04 -0.15 -3.17
C ALA A 119 -12.34 0.43 -2.60
N TYR A 120 -12.52 0.37 -1.28
CA TYR A 120 -13.70 0.92 -0.62
C TYR A 120 -13.83 2.44 -0.82
N THR A 121 -12.73 3.18 -0.78
CA THR A 121 -12.75 4.64 -0.94
C THR A 121 -12.93 5.05 -2.40
N ASN A 122 -12.47 4.23 -3.36
CA ASN A 122 -12.62 4.50 -4.79
C ASN A 122 -14.07 4.30 -5.24
N ASP A 123 -14.73 3.23 -4.78
CA ASP A 123 -16.15 3.00 -5.07
C ASP A 123 -17.04 4.11 -4.49
N TRP A 124 -16.70 4.64 -3.31
CA TRP A 124 -17.40 5.79 -2.71
C TRP A 124 -17.36 7.05 -3.58
N ASN A 125 -16.25 7.34 -4.24
CA ASN A 125 -16.14 8.51 -5.13
C ASN A 125 -16.92 8.31 -6.44
N ARG A 126 -17.01 7.07 -6.94
CA ARG A 126 -17.82 6.73 -8.13
C ARG A 126 -19.32 6.76 -7.84
N MET A 127 -19.73 6.53 -6.59
CA MET A 127 -21.14 6.57 -6.16
C MET A 127 -21.65 7.98 -5.77
N GLY A 128 -20.81 9.03 -5.86
CA GLY A 128 -21.25 10.41 -5.70
C GLY A 128 -21.58 10.84 -4.27
N THR A 129 -21.12 10.11 -3.24
CA THR A 129 -21.31 10.49 -1.84
C THR A 129 -20.11 11.29 -1.32
N THR A 130 -20.36 12.55 -0.96
CA THR A 130 -19.43 13.53 -0.40
C THR A 130 -18.52 12.96 0.69
N THR A 131 -17.25 13.32 0.64
CA THR A 131 -16.16 12.98 1.55
C THR A 131 -16.57 12.91 3.03
N LEU A 132 -16.35 11.75 3.65
CA LEU A 132 -16.12 11.67 5.09
C LEU A 132 -14.68 12.13 5.34
N ASP A 133 -14.52 13.40 5.67
CA ASP A 133 -13.36 13.86 6.40
C ASP A 133 -13.35 13.15 7.76
N LEU A 134 -12.55 12.08 7.87
CA LEU A 134 -12.17 11.40 9.11
C LEU A 134 -10.73 11.76 9.45
#